data_AF-A0A3N5VPV9-F1
#
_entry.id   AF-A0A3N5VPV9-F1
#
_cell.length_a   1.000
_cell.length_b   1.000
_cell.length_c   1.000
_cell.angle_alpha   90.00
_cell.angle_beta   90.00
_cell.angle_gamma   90.00
#
_symmetry.space_group_name_H-M   'P 1'
#
loop_
_entity.id
_entity.type
_entity.pdbx_description
1 polymer ?
#
loop_
_entity_poly.entity_id
_entity_poly.type
_entity_poly.pdbx_seq_one_letter_code
_entity_poly.pdbx_strand_id
1 'polypeptide(L)' 'MEDEVKTESDILFCSLNRLYGNRFDLEMQNKLRAAIDTVAKTVVGLRSVSMAQYGDPSLPFTPFRKED' A
#
# COMPACT_ATOMS: atom_id res chain seq x y z
N MET A 1 -4.65 12.87 2.66
CA MET A 1 -4.62 11.53 2.04
C MET A 1 -4.09 11.57 0.62
N GLU A 2 -4.78 12.09 -0.40
CA GLU A 2 -4.26 12.06 -1.80
C GLU A 2 -2.87 12.69 -1.98
N ASP A 3 -2.58 13.78 -1.26
CA ASP A 3 -1.25 14.42 -1.26
C ASP A 3 -0.15 13.53 -0.66
N GLU A 4 -0.46 12.76 0.38
CA GLU A 4 0.51 11.86 1.03
C GLU A 4 0.87 10.70 0.10
N VAL A 5 -0.11 10.18 -0.65
CA VAL A 5 0.11 9.10 -1.64
C VAL A 5 1.00 9.58 -2.78
N LYS A 6 0.75 10.79 -3.31
CA LYS A 6 1.61 11.40 -4.35
C LYS A 6 3.02 11.61 -3.83
N THR A 7 3.16 12.05 -2.59
CA THR A 7 4.46 12.28 -1.97
C THR A 7 5.24 10.97 -1.78
N GLU A 8 4.60 9.90 -1.28
CA GLU A 8 5.23 8.58 -1.15
C GLU A 8 5.60 7.97 -2.52
N SER A 9 4.73 8.08 -3.53
CA SER A 9 4.99 7.51 -4.86
C SER A 9 6.13 8.24 -5.58
N ASP A 10 6.18 9.58 -5.50
CA ASP A 10 7.26 10.38 -6.09
C ASP A 10 8.60 10.13 -5.38
N ILE A 11 8.63 9.96 -4.06
CA ILE A 11 9.86 9.61 -3.31
C ILE A 11 10.40 8.24 -3.77
N LEU A 12 9.52 7.24 -3.87
CA LEU A 12 9.88 5.89 -4.33
C LEU A 12 10.40 5.91 -5.78
N PHE A 13 9.71 6.62 -6.67
CA PHE A 13 10.12 6.77 -8.05
C PHE A 13 11.48 7.47 -8.17
N CYS A 14 11.69 8.59 -7.47
CA CYS A 14 12.97 9.29 -7.45
C CYS A 14 14.11 8.42 -6.92
N SER A 15 13.85 7.65 -5.87
CA SER A 15 14.85 6.75 -5.27
C SER A 15 15.28 5.64 -6.23
N LEU A 16 14.31 4.99 -6.87
CA LEU A 16 14.58 3.93 -7.85
C LEU A 16 15.22 4.47 -9.12
N ASN A 17 14.79 5.64 -9.59
CA ASN A 17 15.39 6.28 -10.75
C ASN A 17 16.83 6.75 -10.47
N ARG A 18 17.14 7.18 -9.25
CA ARG A 18 18.52 7.51 -8.87
C ARG A 18 19.44 6.28 -8.86
N LEU A 19 18.94 5.12 -8.44
CA LEU A 19 19.73 3.88 -8.36
C LEU A 19 19.88 3.17 -9.70
N TYR A 20 18.83 3.21 -10.52
CA TYR A 20 18.72 2.35 -11.71
C TYR A 20 18.34 3.12 -12.98
N GLY A 21 18.21 4.44 -12.95
CA GLY A 21 17.72 5.25 -14.08
C GLY A 21 18.55 5.09 -15.36
N ASN A 22 19.86 4.89 -15.22
CA ASN A 22 20.76 4.64 -16.36
C ASN A 22 20.55 3.26 -17.02
N ARG A 23 19.78 2.37 -16.39
CA ARG A 23 19.46 1.02 -16.88
C ARG A 23 18.05 0.90 -17.45
N PHE A 24 17.26 1.96 -17.33
CA PHE A 24 15.88 1.98 -17.81
C PHE A 24 15.77 2.88 -19.03
N ASP A 25 15.24 2.32 -20.11
CA ASP A 25 14.71 3.14 -21.19
C ASP A 25 13.44 3.88 -20.74
N LEU A 26 13.00 4.82 -21.58
CA LEU A 26 11.86 5.69 -21.26
C LEU A 26 10.56 4.89 -21.06
N GLU A 27 10.41 3.76 -21.74
CA GLU A 27 9.26 2.87 -21.63
C GLU A 27 9.23 2.16 -20.26
N MET A 28 10.39 1.65 -19.83
CA MET A 28 10.57 1.02 -18.53
C MET A 28 10.37 2.01 -17.38
N GLN A 29 10.81 3.26 -17.54
CA GLN A 29 10.56 4.31 -16.54
C GLN A 29 9.06 4.59 -16.38
N ASN A 30 8.31 4.65 -17.49
CA ASN A 30 6.85 4.82 -17.44
C ASN A 30 6.15 3.62 -16.79
N LYS A 31 6.57 2.39 -17.12
CA LYS A 31 6.08 1.16 -16.49
C LYS A 31 6.38 1.14 -14.98
N LEU A 32 7.57 1.56 -14.59
CA LEU A 32 7.99 1.66 -13.19
C LEU A 32 7.11 2.65 -12.42
N ARG A 33 6.84 3.82 -13.01
CA ARG A 33 5.97 4.82 -12.38
C ARG A 33 4.56 4.28 -12.15
N ALA A 34 3.97 3.65 -13.16
CA ALA A 34 2.64 3.03 -13.05
C ALA A 34 2.59 1.91 -11.99
N ALA A 35 3.65 1.11 -11.89
CA ALA A 35 3.77 0.06 -10.87
C ALA A 35 3.83 0.66 -9.46
N ILE A 36 4.63 1.71 -9.26
CA ILE A 36 4.77 2.40 -7.96
C ILE A 36 3.45 3.05 -7.55
N ASP A 37 2.75 3.70 -8.48
CA ASP A 37 1.43 4.30 -8.20
C ASP A 37 0.39 3.23 -7.79
N THR A 38 0.45 2.05 -8.41
CA THR A 38 -0.42 0.93 -8.06
C THR A 38 -0.12 0.42 -6.65
N VAL A 39 1.15 0.28 -6.30
CA VAL A 39 1.58 -0.10 -4.94
C VAL A 39 1.13 0.94 -3.92
N ALA A 40 1.36 2.23 -4.18
CA ALA A 40 0.98 3.31 -3.27
C ALA A 40 -0.53 3.33 -3.01
N LYS A 41 -1.35 3.20 -4.06
CA LYS A 41 -2.81 3.06 -3.93
C LYS A 41 -3.22 1.84 -3.12
N THR A 42 -2.54 0.71 -3.34
CA THR A 42 -2.83 -0.55 -2.62
C THR A 42 -2.50 -0.42 -1.14
N VAL A 43 -1.35 0.18 -0.80
CA VAL A 43 -0.93 0.44 0.58
C VAL A 43 -1.90 1.35 1.30
N VAL A 44 -2.40 2.39 0.63
CA VAL A 44 -3.43 3.29 1.19
C VAL A 44 -4.73 2.53 1.43
N GLY A 45 -5.15 1.69 0.48
CA GLY A 45 -6.27 0.78 0.67
C GLY A 45 -6.09 -0.09 1.92
N LEU A 46 -4.94 -0.74 2.07
CA LEU A 46 -4.62 -1.55 3.24
C LEU A 46 -4.61 -0.76 4.55
N ARG A 47 -4.08 0.46 4.55
CA ARG A 47 -4.09 1.36 5.72
C ARG A 47 -5.51 1.81 6.10
N SER A 48 -6.42 1.90 5.12
CA SER A 48 -7.81 2.31 5.34
C SER A 48 -8.71 1.18 5.86
N VAL A 49 -8.27 -0.08 5.76
CA VAL A 49 -9.00 -1.21 6.34
C VAL A 49 -8.88 -1.13 7.86
N SER A 50 -9.99 -0.85 8.56
CA SER A 50 -10.01 -0.98 10.01
C SER A 50 -9.79 -2.45 10.35
N MET A 51 -8.68 -2.79 10.97
CA MET A 51 -8.57 -4.07 11.64
C MET A 51 -9.55 -4.05 12.81
N ALA A 52 -10.71 -4.68 12.63
CA ALA A 52 -11.44 -5.18 13.78
C ALA A 52 -10.42 -5.99 14.58
N GLN A 53 -10.15 -5.62 15.83
CA GLN A 53 -9.14 -6.25 16.66
C GLN A 53 -9.55 -7.70 16.95
N TYR A 54 -9.40 -8.59 15.97
CA TYR A 54 -9.50 -10.02 16.14
C TYR A 54 -8.26 -10.43 16.93
N GLY A 55 -8.40 -10.37 18.26
CA GLY A 55 -7.31 -10.61 19.20
C GLY A 55 -7.12 -9.54 20.29
N ASP A 56 -8.00 -8.54 20.43
CA ASP A 56 -7.97 -7.71 21.65
C ASP A 56 -8.38 -8.59 22.85
N PRO A 57 -7.48 -8.86 23.82
CA PRO A 57 -7.79 -9.71 24.97
C PRO A 57 -8.85 -9.11 25.89
N SER A 58 -9.21 -7.83 25.71
CA SER A 58 -10.31 -7.17 26.42
C SER A 58 -11.69 -7.46 25.81
N LEU A 59 -11.77 -8.04 24.62
CA LEU A 59 -13.04 -8.40 24.01
C LEU A 59 -13.60 -9.68 24.65
N PRO A 60 -14.86 -9.68 25.11
CA PRO A 60 -15.49 -10.87 25.66
C PRO A 60 -15.59 -11.96 24.57
N PHE A 61 -15.12 -13.16 24.89
CA PHE A 61 -15.23 -14.32 24.01
C PHE A 61 -16.71 -14.61 23.71
N THR A 62 -17.11 -14.48 22.44
CA THR A 62 -18.40 -14.95 21.94
C THR A 62 -18.18 -16.31 21.26
N PRO A 63 -18.56 -17.43 21.91
CA PRO A 63 -18.53 -18.72 21.24
C PRO A 63 -19.47 -18.68 20.04
N PHE A 64 -19.02 -19.23 18.91
CA PHE A 64 -19.84 -19.48 17.73
C PHE A 64 -20.96 -20.46 18.10
N ARG A 65 -22.06 -19.95 18.67
CA ARG A 65 -23.29 -20.74 18.72
C ARG A 65 -23.77 -20.85 17.28
N LYS A 66 -23.82 -22.09 16.79
CA LYS A 66 -24.67 -22.49 15.66
C LYS A 66 -26.05 -21.86 15.88
N GLU A 67 -26.52 -21.11 14.90
CA GLU A 67 -27.93 -20.73 14.83
C GLU A 67 -28.74 -22.03 14.67
N ASP A 68 -29.81 -22.15 15.47
CA ASP A 68 -30.82 -23.21 15.36
C ASP A 68 -31.62 -23.11 14.06
#